data_AF-A0A261URV5-F1
#
_entry.id   AF-A0A261URV5-F1
#
_cell.length_a   1.000
_cell.length_b   1.000
_cell.length_c   1.000
_cell.angle_alpha   90.00
_cell.angle_beta   90.00
_cell.angle_gamma   90.00
#
_symmetry.space_group_name_H-M   'P 1'
#
loop_
_entity.id
_entity.type
_entity.pdbx_description
1 polymer ?
#
loop_
_entity_poly.entity_id
_entity_poly.type
_entity_poly.pdbx_seq_one_letter_code
_entity_poly.pdbx_strand_id
1 'polypeptide(L)'
;MSDLISADDNVARLIRHGQLQVNDGRVFAPAAEEATGEDAQVAADAAPALPVDEPGWIVPLALWTTHRDTLRQRQHPVAVLLSPDSKLQDLIGEDGRVDDAGLAFIAIDFPIYTDGRGYSLAQLLRTRHGWQGELRAIGDVMIDTIHYQARVGFDSFLVKPGHDPEKALAAFRTFTVHYQKTYPKPPELLAA
;
A
#
# COMPACT_ATOMS: atom_id res chain seq x y z
N MET A 1 -3.34 -15.39 -9.83
CA MET A 1 -3.64 -13.98 -9.51
C MET A 1 -4.62 -13.94 -8.34
N SER A 2 -4.30 -14.64 -7.25
CA SER A 2 -5.15 -14.79 -6.06
C SER A 2 -4.26 -15.31 -4.93
N ASP A 3 -3.76 -14.40 -4.08
CA ASP A 3 -3.28 -14.66 -2.71
C ASP A 3 -2.64 -13.37 -2.14
N LEU A 4 -3.24 -12.20 -2.42
CA LEU A 4 -2.65 -10.97 -1.89
C LEU A 4 -2.81 -10.86 -0.37
N ILE A 5 -3.81 -11.52 0.26
CA ILE A 5 -4.09 -11.38 1.71
C ILE A 5 -4.81 -12.60 2.31
N SER A 6 -4.37 -13.83 2.04
CA SER A 6 -4.93 -15.01 2.71
C SER A 6 -3.83 -15.83 3.39
N ALA A 7 -3.28 -15.31 4.47
CA ALA A 7 -2.39 -16.05 5.37
C ALA A 7 -2.53 -15.51 6.79
N ASP A 8 -3.04 -16.34 7.70
CA ASP A 8 -3.19 -16.15 9.16
C ASP A 8 -3.09 -14.71 9.67
N ASP A 9 -4.25 -14.05 9.80
CA ASP A 9 -4.42 -12.66 10.28
C ASP A 9 -3.82 -12.38 11.68
N ASN A 10 -3.34 -13.39 12.41
CA ASN A 10 -2.80 -13.24 13.75
C ASN A 10 -1.26 -13.25 13.81
N VAL A 11 -0.57 -13.39 12.66
CA VAL A 11 0.90 -13.30 12.62
C VAL A 11 1.32 -11.85 12.35
N ALA A 12 2.22 -11.33 13.18
CA ALA A 12 2.78 -10.00 12.98
C ALA A 12 3.69 -10.00 11.75
N ARG A 13 3.23 -9.36 10.66
CA ARG A 13 3.95 -9.25 9.37
C ARG A 13 4.11 -7.82 8.89
N LEU A 14 3.46 -6.88 9.55
CA LEU A 14 3.53 -5.47 9.20
C LEU A 14 4.71 -4.86 9.97
N ILE A 15 5.70 -4.35 9.26
CA ILE A 15 6.73 -3.51 9.86
C ILE A 15 6.31 -2.06 9.66
N ARG A 16 6.04 -1.34 10.75
CA ARG A 16 5.67 0.07 10.73
C ARG A 16 6.50 0.83 11.76
N HIS A 17 7.12 1.95 11.36
CA HIS A 17 8.01 2.75 12.23
C HIS A 17 9.09 1.92 12.94
N GLY A 18 9.65 0.91 12.26
CA GLY A 18 10.70 0.05 12.81
C GLY A 18 10.22 -0.98 13.85
N GLN A 19 8.91 -1.20 13.97
CA GLN A 19 8.32 -2.18 14.87
C GLN A 19 7.48 -3.19 14.11
N LEU A 20 7.53 -4.45 14.54
CA LEU A 20 6.69 -5.51 13.99
C LEU A 20 5.30 -5.48 14.65
N GLN A 21 4.27 -5.51 13.81
CA GLN A 21 2.87 -5.35 14.18
C GLN A 21 2.01 -6.37 13.42
N VAL A 22 0.83 -6.67 13.98
CA VAL A 22 -0.22 -7.42 13.28
C VAL A 22 -0.75 -6.58 12.12
N ASN A 23 -1.04 -7.21 10.99
CA ASN A 23 -1.64 -6.51 9.86
C ASN A 23 -3.05 -6.04 10.24
N ASP A 24 -3.28 -4.73 10.12
CA ASP A 24 -4.56 -4.07 10.39
C ASP A 24 -5.30 -3.66 9.11
N GLY A 25 -4.72 -3.93 7.94
CA GLY A 25 -5.23 -3.52 6.64
C GLY A 25 -5.84 -4.69 5.85
N ARG A 26 -7.01 -4.48 5.26
CA ARG A 26 -7.68 -5.41 4.33
C ARG A 26 -7.99 -4.71 3.01
N VAL A 27 -7.52 -5.29 1.90
CA VAL A 27 -7.83 -4.78 0.56
C VAL A 27 -9.26 -5.12 0.20
N PHE A 28 -10.01 -4.10 -0.17
CA PHE A 28 -11.33 -4.24 -0.73
C PHE A 28 -11.21 -4.66 -2.20
N ALA A 29 -11.67 -5.88 -2.50
CA ALA A 29 -11.85 -6.34 -3.87
C ALA A 29 -13.31 -6.05 -4.27
N PRO A 30 -13.59 -5.04 -5.12
CA PRO A 30 -14.92 -4.93 -5.71
C PRO A 30 -15.16 -6.22 -6.52
N ALA A 31 -16.38 -6.74 -6.49
CA ALA A 31 -16.74 -7.91 -7.30
C ALA A 31 -16.33 -7.61 -8.75
N ALA A 32 -15.38 -8.37 -9.27
CA ALA A 32 -14.89 -8.20 -10.63
C ALA A 32 -16.08 -8.35 -11.58
N GLU A 33 -16.31 -7.37 -12.44
CA GLU A 33 -17.07 -7.57 -13.67
C GLU A 33 -16.22 -8.44 -14.62
N GLU A 34 -16.04 -9.72 -14.28
CA GLU A 34 -15.53 -10.73 -15.18
C GLU A 34 -16.51 -11.91 -15.22
N ALA A 35 -17.46 -11.83 -16.13
CA ALA A 35 -18.08 -13.00 -16.74
C ALA A 35 -18.25 -12.72 -18.24
N THR A 36 -17.12 -12.73 -18.98
CA THR A 36 -17.19 -13.11 -20.40
C THR A 36 -17.37 -14.63 -20.41
N GLY A 37 -18.62 -15.06 -20.32
CA GLY A 37 -19.02 -16.45 -20.37
C GLY A 37 -20.54 -16.52 -20.47
N GLU A 38 -21.04 -16.95 -21.62
CA GLU A 38 -22.44 -17.35 -21.79
C GLU A 38 -22.69 -18.55 -20.88
N ASP A 39 -23.51 -18.35 -19.84
CA ASP A 39 -24.07 -19.32 -18.87
C ASP A 39 -23.61 -19.15 -17.42
N ALA A 40 -24.23 -18.22 -16.68
CA ALA A 40 -24.43 -18.32 -15.23
C ALA A 40 -25.48 -17.32 -14.71
N GLN A 41 -26.76 -17.62 -14.91
CA GLN A 41 -27.83 -17.04 -14.10
C GLN A 41 -27.86 -17.80 -12.76
N VAL A 42 -27.52 -17.13 -11.66
CA VAL A 42 -28.11 -17.17 -10.28
C VAL A 42 -27.04 -16.73 -9.27
N ALA A 43 -27.03 -15.44 -8.93
CA ALA A 43 -26.73 -14.92 -7.59
C ALA A 43 -27.08 -13.42 -7.55
N ALA A 44 -28.33 -13.13 -7.18
CA ALA A 44 -28.75 -11.79 -6.78
C ALA A 44 -28.27 -11.56 -5.34
N ASP A 45 -27.04 -11.09 -5.18
CA ASP A 45 -26.62 -10.26 -4.06
C ASP A 45 -25.56 -9.31 -4.61
N ALA A 46 -25.98 -8.11 -4.99
CA ALA A 46 -25.08 -7.13 -5.58
C ALA A 46 -24.04 -6.77 -4.52
N ALA A 47 -22.80 -7.25 -4.70
CA ALA A 47 -21.69 -6.91 -3.81
C ALA A 47 -21.66 -5.39 -3.62
N PRO A 48 -21.46 -4.90 -2.38
CA PRO A 48 -21.56 -3.49 -2.11
C PRO A 48 -20.50 -2.74 -2.93
N ALA A 49 -20.89 -1.64 -3.59
CA ALA A 49 -19.97 -0.82 -4.38
C ALA A 49 -18.87 -0.17 -3.53
N LEU A 50 -19.08 -0.08 -2.21
CA LEU A 50 -18.16 0.48 -1.23
C LEU A 50 -18.07 -0.41 0.01
N PRO A 51 -16.90 -0.50 0.66
CA PRO A 51 -16.79 -1.18 1.95
C PRO A 51 -17.64 -0.51 3.04
N VAL A 52 -18.12 -1.30 4.01
CA VAL A 52 -18.78 -0.80 5.24
C VAL A 52 -17.87 0.17 6.00
N ASP A 53 -18.45 1.14 6.72
CA ASP A 53 -17.69 2.15 7.50
C ASP A 53 -17.04 1.55 8.75
N GLU A 54 -15.91 0.89 8.52
CA GLU A 54 -15.07 0.25 9.54
C GLU A 54 -13.60 0.60 9.29
N PRO A 55 -12.73 0.54 10.32
CA PRO A 55 -11.31 0.80 10.14
C PRO A 55 -10.61 -0.31 9.34
N GLY A 56 -9.49 0.05 8.71
CA GLY A 56 -8.57 -0.91 8.08
C GLY A 56 -8.82 -1.19 6.60
N TRP A 57 -9.76 -0.50 5.94
CA TRP A 57 -9.97 -0.69 4.51
C TRP A 57 -8.88 -0.05 3.65
N ILE A 58 -8.36 -0.83 2.71
CA ILE A 58 -7.51 -0.37 1.62
C ILE A 58 -8.31 -0.52 0.32
N VAL A 59 -8.60 0.58 -0.37
CA VAL A 59 -9.42 0.57 -1.60
C VAL A 59 -8.59 0.83 -2.85
N PRO A 60 -8.88 0.20 -4.00
CA PRO A 60 -8.20 0.53 -5.25
C PRO A 60 -8.35 2.01 -5.63
N LEU A 61 -7.31 2.59 -6.25
CA LEU A 61 -7.35 3.99 -6.71
C LEU A 61 -8.58 4.31 -7.56
N ALA A 62 -8.98 3.42 -8.46
CA ALA A 62 -10.17 3.62 -9.30
C ALA A 62 -11.45 3.81 -8.48
N LEU A 63 -11.60 3.03 -7.40
CA LEU A 63 -12.73 3.13 -6.48
C LEU A 63 -12.66 4.43 -5.66
N TRP A 64 -11.47 4.78 -5.17
CA TRP A 64 -11.25 6.07 -4.50
C TRP A 64 -11.64 7.25 -5.40
N THR A 65 -11.18 7.27 -6.64
CA THR A 65 -11.48 8.35 -7.59
C THR A 65 -12.98 8.46 -7.88
N THR A 66 -13.66 7.32 -8.02
CA THR A 66 -15.10 7.27 -8.32
C THR A 66 -15.96 7.73 -7.14
N HIS A 67 -15.56 7.40 -5.91
CA HIS A 67 -16.37 7.63 -4.70
C HIS A 67 -15.72 8.58 -3.69
N ARG A 68 -14.80 9.43 -4.15
CA ARG A 68 -13.95 10.28 -3.30
C ARG A 68 -14.75 11.06 -2.27
N ASP A 69 -15.81 11.75 -2.70
CA ASP A 69 -16.59 12.62 -1.82
C ASP A 69 -17.28 11.84 -0.70
N THR A 70 -17.72 10.61 -0.98
CA THR A 70 -18.33 9.73 0.04
C THR A 70 -17.28 9.19 0.99
N LEU A 71 -16.14 8.72 0.47
CA LEU A 71 -15.07 8.14 1.28
C LEU A 71 -14.43 9.16 2.22
N ARG A 72 -14.35 10.44 1.80
CA ARG A 72 -13.86 11.56 2.62
C ARG A 72 -14.70 11.88 3.84
N GLN A 73 -15.99 11.55 3.80
CA GLN A 73 -16.96 11.89 4.85
C GLN A 73 -17.11 10.78 5.91
N ARG A 74 -16.40 9.67 5.74
CA ARG A 74 -16.48 8.51 6.62
C ARG A 74 -15.90 8.78 8.00
N GLN A 75 -16.42 8.07 9.00
CA GLN A 75 -15.84 8.10 10.35
C GLN A 75 -14.48 7.40 10.37
N HIS A 76 -14.31 6.37 9.54
CA HIS A 76 -13.06 5.65 9.39
C HIS A 76 -12.42 5.95 8.03
N PRO A 77 -11.33 6.74 8.00
CA PRO A 77 -10.56 6.99 6.79
C PRO A 77 -10.09 5.67 6.15
N VAL A 78 -10.03 5.66 4.82
CA VAL A 78 -9.57 4.49 4.05
C VAL A 78 -8.17 4.74 3.52
N ALA A 79 -7.41 3.68 3.30
CA ALA A 79 -6.18 3.75 2.54
C ALA A 79 -6.44 3.57 1.04
N VAL A 80 -5.56 4.11 0.21
CA VAL A 80 -5.63 3.94 -1.25
C VAL A 80 -4.54 3.00 -1.73
N LEU A 81 -4.92 2.02 -2.53
CA LEU A 81 -4.02 1.10 -3.20
C LEU A 81 -3.66 1.59 -4.60
N LEU A 82 -2.37 1.78 -4.83
CA LEU A 82 -1.79 2.07 -6.13
C LEU A 82 -1.18 0.80 -6.73
N SER A 83 -1.76 0.34 -7.84
CA SER A 83 -1.11 -0.60 -8.76
C SER A 83 0.11 0.04 -9.44
N PRO A 84 1.07 -0.74 -9.95
CA PRO A 84 2.28 -0.21 -10.62
C PRO A 84 2.04 0.71 -11.82
N ASP A 85 0.89 0.59 -12.49
CA ASP A 85 0.46 1.40 -13.63
C ASP A 85 -0.51 2.53 -13.23
N SER A 86 -0.71 2.75 -11.92
CA SER A 86 -1.59 3.78 -11.41
C SER A 86 -1.17 5.17 -11.88
N LYS A 87 -2.19 5.93 -12.26
CA LYS A 87 -2.10 7.32 -12.65
C LYS A 87 -2.11 8.20 -11.41
N LEU A 88 -0.92 8.61 -10.94
CA LEU A 88 -0.80 9.44 -9.74
C LEU A 88 -1.67 10.69 -9.77
N GLN A 89 -1.89 11.29 -10.95
CA GLN A 89 -2.71 12.49 -11.09
C GLN A 89 -4.12 12.33 -10.51
N ASP A 90 -4.64 11.10 -10.45
CA ASP A 90 -5.95 10.81 -9.88
C ASP A 90 -5.94 10.92 -8.34
N LEU A 91 -4.78 11.12 -7.71
CA LEU A 91 -4.62 11.37 -6.27
C LEU A 91 -4.12 12.80 -5.96
N ILE A 92 -3.72 13.55 -6.98
CA ILE A 92 -3.12 14.88 -6.82
C ILE A 92 -4.20 15.97 -6.92
N GLY A 93 -4.22 16.89 -5.96
CA GLY A 93 -5.07 18.07 -5.97
C GLY A 93 -4.59 19.15 -6.95
N GLU A 94 -5.38 20.22 -7.09
CA GLU A 94 -5.08 21.32 -8.02
C GLU A 94 -3.76 22.06 -7.69
N ASP A 95 -3.35 22.01 -6.42
CA ASP A 95 -2.09 22.59 -5.92
C ASP A 95 -0.86 21.73 -6.24
N GLY A 96 -1.05 20.59 -6.91
CA GLY A 96 0.02 19.66 -7.28
C GLY A 96 0.48 18.76 -6.13
N ARG A 97 -0.20 18.78 -4.98
CA ARG A 97 0.09 17.93 -3.81
C ARG A 97 -0.90 16.78 -3.70
N VAL A 98 -0.58 15.78 -2.89
CA VAL A 98 -1.55 14.73 -2.54
C VAL A 98 -2.70 15.36 -1.75
N ASP A 99 -3.94 15.10 -2.17
CA ASP A 99 -5.15 15.41 -1.39
C ASP A 99 -5.27 14.38 -0.26
N ASP A 100 -4.84 14.75 0.95
CA ASP A 100 -4.75 13.88 2.12
C ASP A 100 -6.06 13.73 2.90
N ALA A 101 -7.07 14.53 2.57
CA ALA A 101 -8.35 14.50 3.24
C ALA A 101 -9.03 13.13 3.09
N GLY A 102 -9.36 12.49 4.22
CA GLY A 102 -10.02 11.19 4.24
C GLY A 102 -9.11 10.00 3.93
N LEU A 103 -7.80 10.22 3.74
CA LEU A 103 -6.81 9.17 3.56
C LEU A 103 -6.23 8.73 4.91
N ALA A 104 -6.28 7.42 5.18
CA ALA A 104 -5.54 6.82 6.27
C ALA A 104 -4.04 6.68 5.93
N PHE A 105 -3.75 6.11 4.76
CA PHE A 105 -2.39 5.95 4.22
C PHE A 105 -2.45 5.63 2.71
N ILE A 106 -1.29 5.59 2.06
CA ILE A 106 -1.16 5.13 0.67
C ILE A 106 -0.44 3.78 0.67
N ALA A 107 -1.02 2.77 0.03
CA ALA A 107 -0.40 1.49 -0.26
C ALA A 107 0.07 1.44 -1.71
N ILE A 108 1.24 0.89 -1.98
CA ILE A 108 1.72 0.58 -3.33
C ILE A 108 1.92 -0.93 -3.43
N ASP A 109 1.30 -1.52 -4.45
CA ASP A 109 1.43 -2.95 -4.75
C ASP A 109 2.71 -3.23 -5.53
N PHE A 110 3.43 -4.27 -5.11
CA PHE A 110 4.54 -4.88 -5.81
C PHE A 110 4.12 -6.28 -6.26
N PRO A 111 3.56 -6.45 -7.48
CA PRO A 111 3.03 -7.76 -7.89
C PRO A 111 4.14 -8.80 -8.10
N ILE A 112 5.32 -8.35 -8.53
CA ILE A 112 6.51 -9.19 -8.77
C ILE A 112 7.78 -8.47 -8.30
N TYR A 113 8.79 -9.23 -7.90
CA TYR A 113 10.04 -8.69 -7.33
C TYR A 113 10.81 -7.77 -8.28
N THR A 114 10.63 -7.93 -9.59
CA THR A 114 11.30 -7.13 -10.63
C THR A 114 10.57 -5.84 -10.97
N ASP A 115 9.42 -5.55 -10.36
CA ASP A 115 8.66 -4.35 -10.69
C ASP A 115 9.27 -3.10 -10.02
N GLY A 116 9.99 -2.32 -10.82
CA GLY A 116 10.60 -1.07 -10.38
C GLY A 116 9.63 0.12 -10.28
N ARG A 117 8.39 0.02 -10.81
CA ARG A 117 7.50 1.19 -10.92
C ARG A 117 7.04 1.71 -9.56
N GLY A 118 6.83 0.82 -8.59
CA GLY A 118 6.47 1.20 -7.22
C GLY A 118 7.50 2.12 -6.55
N TYR A 119 8.79 1.96 -6.89
CA TYR A 119 9.85 2.84 -6.38
C TYR A 119 9.72 4.26 -6.93
N SER A 120 9.44 4.40 -8.23
CA SER A 120 9.22 5.70 -8.86
C SER A 120 7.96 6.38 -8.33
N LEU A 121 6.88 5.62 -8.10
CA LEU A 121 5.65 6.13 -7.48
C LEU A 121 5.93 6.69 -6.08
N ALA A 122 6.61 5.92 -5.23
CA ALA A 122 6.99 6.34 -3.88
C ALA A 122 7.84 7.61 -3.88
N GLN A 123 8.84 7.66 -4.76
CA GLN A 123 9.69 8.83 -4.90
C GLN A 123 8.88 10.07 -5.29
N LEU A 124 7.99 9.97 -6.28
CA LEU A 124 7.16 11.10 -6.73
C LEU A 124 6.22 11.58 -5.63
N LEU A 125 5.59 10.64 -4.89
CA LEU A 125 4.72 10.95 -3.76
C LEU A 125 5.46 11.76 -2.69
N ARG A 126 6.66 11.34 -2.28
CA ARG A 126 7.45 12.05 -1.26
C ARG A 126 8.02 13.37 -1.75
N THR A 127 8.61 13.40 -2.95
CA THR A 127 9.42 14.53 -3.40
C THR A 127 8.62 15.60 -4.14
N ARG A 128 7.77 15.19 -5.09
CA ARG A 128 7.03 16.11 -5.96
C ARG A 128 5.68 16.48 -5.39
N HIS A 129 4.96 15.50 -4.84
CA HIS A 129 3.59 15.67 -4.35
C HIS A 129 3.51 15.82 -2.83
N GLY A 130 4.66 15.71 -2.14
CA GLY A 130 4.83 16.11 -0.75
C GLY A 130 4.04 15.29 0.27
N TRP A 131 3.69 14.04 -0.03
CA TRP A 131 3.03 13.13 0.88
C TRP A 131 3.86 12.89 2.15
N GLN A 132 3.29 13.23 3.31
CA GLN A 132 3.95 13.04 4.61
C GLN A 132 3.34 11.90 5.44
N GLY A 133 2.16 11.40 5.06
CA GLY A 133 1.54 10.26 5.75
C GLY A 133 2.28 8.95 5.51
N GLU A 134 1.71 7.87 6.05
CA GLU A 134 2.25 6.52 5.89
C GLU A 134 2.24 6.13 4.40
N LEU A 135 3.34 5.52 3.96
CA LEU A 135 3.49 4.91 2.65
C LEU A 135 3.85 3.44 2.84
N ARG A 136 2.86 2.57 2.57
CA ARG A 136 2.93 1.13 2.80
C ARG A 136 3.29 0.38 1.51
N ALA A 137 4.31 -0.47 1.58
CA ALA A 137 4.58 -1.45 0.54
C ALA A 137 3.79 -2.73 0.83
N ILE A 138 3.10 -3.25 -0.19
CA ILE A 138 2.39 -4.54 -0.12
C ILE A 138 2.73 -5.42 -1.34
N GLY A 139 2.42 -6.71 -1.27
CA GLY A 139 2.74 -7.67 -2.34
C GLY A 139 4.08 -8.38 -2.11
N ASP A 140 4.99 -8.28 -3.07
CA ASP A 140 6.29 -8.97 -3.11
C ASP A 140 7.37 -8.28 -2.26
N VAL A 141 7.01 -8.01 -1.00
CA VAL A 141 7.87 -7.36 -0.01
C VAL A 141 8.63 -8.41 0.79
N MET A 142 9.96 -8.38 0.72
CA MET A 142 10.83 -9.38 1.32
C MET A 142 12.15 -8.77 1.81
N ILE A 143 12.94 -9.58 2.52
CA ILE A 143 14.24 -9.20 3.11
C ILE A 143 15.15 -8.48 2.10
N ASP A 144 15.22 -8.97 0.87
CA ASP A 144 16.13 -8.45 -0.16
C ASP A 144 15.66 -7.11 -0.76
N THR A 145 14.36 -6.82 -0.70
CA THR A 145 13.77 -5.62 -1.32
C THR A 145 13.50 -4.51 -0.31
N ILE A 146 13.29 -4.83 0.97
CA ILE A 146 12.78 -3.90 1.99
C ILE A 146 13.70 -2.69 2.20
N HIS A 147 15.03 -2.91 2.16
CA HIS A 147 16.01 -1.84 2.31
C HIS A 147 15.91 -0.80 1.19
N TYR A 148 15.75 -1.25 -0.06
CA TYR A 148 15.64 -0.36 -1.21
C TYR A 148 14.32 0.41 -1.20
N GLN A 149 13.23 -0.23 -0.77
CA GLN A 149 11.93 0.42 -0.63
C GLN A 149 12.00 1.54 0.44
N ALA A 150 12.60 1.28 1.61
CA ALA A 150 12.80 2.34 2.60
C ALA A 150 13.62 3.54 2.09
N ARG A 151 14.55 3.32 1.15
CA ARG A 151 15.38 4.40 0.57
C ARG A 151 14.63 5.35 -0.36
N VAL A 152 13.49 4.92 -0.91
CA VAL A 152 12.64 5.74 -1.79
C VAL A 152 11.44 6.34 -1.07
N GLY A 153 11.29 6.07 0.23
CA GLY A 153 10.34 6.76 1.10
C GLY A 153 9.19 5.92 1.65
N PHE A 154 9.23 4.59 1.52
CA PHE A 154 8.34 3.71 2.27
C PHE A 154 8.71 3.72 3.76
N ASP A 155 7.69 3.75 4.62
CA ASP A 155 7.83 3.70 6.08
C ASP A 155 7.08 2.52 6.74
N SER A 156 6.31 1.80 5.93
CA SER A 156 5.45 0.69 6.33
C SER A 156 5.55 -0.45 5.31
N PHE A 157 5.66 -1.69 5.77
CA PHE A 157 6.01 -2.85 4.93
C PHE A 157 5.20 -4.07 5.37
N LEU A 158 4.30 -4.54 4.50
CA LEU A 158 3.59 -5.81 4.73
C LEU A 158 4.42 -6.96 4.16
N VAL A 159 5.15 -7.67 5.01
CA VAL A 159 6.06 -8.75 4.60
C VAL A 159 5.28 -9.93 4.03
N LYS A 160 5.65 -10.33 2.81
CA LYS A 160 5.01 -11.40 2.05
C LYS A 160 4.89 -12.71 2.85
N PRO A 161 3.76 -13.43 2.73
CA PRO A 161 3.65 -14.86 3.06
C PRO A 161 4.89 -15.68 2.68
N GLY A 162 5.35 -16.54 3.61
CA GLY A 162 6.54 -17.36 3.43
C GLY A 162 7.88 -16.69 3.76
N HIS A 163 7.93 -15.37 3.96
CA HIS A 163 9.13 -14.68 4.46
C HIS A 163 9.03 -14.38 5.95
N ASP A 164 10.20 -14.36 6.61
CA ASP A 164 10.37 -14.09 8.04
C ASP A 164 10.36 -12.57 8.32
N PRO A 165 9.33 -12.04 9.00
CA PRO A 165 9.21 -10.61 9.25
C PRO A 165 10.27 -10.05 10.21
N GLU A 166 10.80 -10.86 11.14
CA GLU A 166 11.86 -10.41 12.04
C GLU A 166 13.17 -10.23 11.28
N LYS A 167 13.48 -11.15 10.36
CA LYS A 167 14.65 -10.99 9.47
C LYS A 167 14.48 -9.81 8.53
N ALA A 168 13.27 -9.55 8.03
CA ALA A 168 13.00 -8.37 7.21
C ALA A 168 13.22 -7.08 8.00
N LEU A 169 12.80 -7.03 9.28
CA LEU A 169 13.08 -5.91 10.17
C LEU A 169 14.59 -5.75 10.42
N ALA A 170 15.30 -6.85 10.68
CA ALA A 170 16.76 -6.82 10.87
C ALA A 170 17.51 -6.34 9.61
N ALA A 171 16.96 -6.59 8.42
CA ALA A 171 17.58 -6.24 7.13
C ALA A 171 17.82 -4.74 6.93
N PHE A 172 17.08 -3.87 7.65
CA PHE A 172 17.36 -2.44 7.63
C PHE A 172 18.77 -2.08 8.11
N ARG A 173 19.38 -2.94 8.93
CA ARG A 173 20.73 -2.75 9.50
C ARG A 173 21.84 -3.37 8.66
N THR A 174 21.52 -4.10 7.60
CA THR A 174 22.52 -4.85 6.80
C THR A 174 23.52 -3.92 6.10
N PHE A 175 23.09 -2.74 5.68
CA PHE A 175 23.93 -1.79 4.96
C PHE A 175 24.11 -0.51 5.79
N THR A 176 25.34 -0.25 6.23
CA THR A 176 25.70 0.95 7.00
C THR A 176 26.43 2.02 6.17
N VAL A 177 26.93 1.66 4.99
CA VAL A 177 27.63 2.56 4.05
C VAL A 177 26.85 2.64 2.75
N HIS A 178 26.57 3.85 2.29
CA HIS A 178 25.81 4.09 1.06
C HIS A 178 26.59 5.00 0.11
N TYR A 179 26.96 4.47 -1.06
CA TYR A 179 27.72 5.22 -2.06
C TYR A 179 26.84 6.17 -2.90
N GLN A 180 25.55 5.84 -3.05
CA GLN A 180 24.62 6.64 -3.85
C GLN A 180 23.81 7.59 -2.98
N LYS A 181 23.61 8.83 -3.46
CA LYS A 181 22.67 9.79 -2.85
C LYS A 181 21.30 9.13 -2.69
N THR A 182 20.72 9.28 -1.51
CA THR A 182 19.38 8.80 -1.18
C THR A 182 18.42 9.99 -1.14
N TYR A 183 17.13 9.73 -1.40
CA TYR A 183 16.07 10.73 -1.24
C TYR A 183 15.79 10.97 0.26
N PRO A 184 15.23 12.13 0.66
CA PRO A 184 14.94 12.40 2.07
C PRO A 184 14.16 11.23 2.69
N LYS A 185 14.73 10.68 3.77
CA LYS A 185 14.25 9.47 4.46
C LYS A 185 13.46 9.84 5.72
N PRO A 186 12.41 9.10 6.10
CA PRO A 186 11.83 9.17 7.42
C PRO A 186 12.90 8.83 8.49
N PRO A 187 13.14 9.69 9.50
CA PRO A 187 14.25 9.54 10.44
C PRO A 187 14.16 8.28 11.32
N GLU A 188 12.96 7.74 11.51
CA GLU A 188 12.65 6.65 12.45
C GLU A 188 13.15 5.25 12.04
N LEU A 189 13.40 4.98 10.76
CA LEU A 189 13.79 3.64 10.28
C LEU A 189 15.31 3.33 10.37
N LEU A 190 16.16 4.31 10.70
CA LEU A 190 17.62 4.14 10.77
C LEU A 190 18.21 4.31 12.18
N ALA A 191 17.39 4.70 13.15
CA ALA A 191 17.88 5.21 14.43
C ALA A 191 18.08 4.16 15.53
N ALA A 192 18.16 2.86 15.20
CA ALA A 192 18.35 1.81 16.21
C ALA A 192 19.42 0.80 15.82
#